data_AF-A0A426YJ31-F1
#
_entry.id   AF-A0A426YJ31-F1
#
_cell.length_a   1.000
_cell.length_b   1.000
_cell.length_c   1.000
_cell.angle_alpha   90.00
_cell.angle_beta   90.00
_cell.angle_gamma   90.00
#
_symmetry.space_group_name_H-M   'P 1'
#
loop_
_entity.id
_entity.type
_entity.pdbx_description
1 polymer ?
#
loop_
_entity_poly.entity_id
_entity_poly.type
_entity_poly.pdbx_seq_one_letter_code
_entity_poly.pdbx_strand_id
1 'polypeptide(L)'
;MDINCGMYLLRFTESAVKSGKVQEEDIDRALLNLFSVQLRLGVFDGDHAKHRFGHLGPSDICTQEHRELALEAVRQGIVLLKNEEDFLPLRKHEVSSVAIIGPAASSTSVYGGDYTGFPCNPTSFLEGLRSYVPRTTFAAGCMDMPCETTVGFEEAIDIAKDADIVVMVAGLNLTEETEDLDRHSLLLPGKQMDLIRSITSVSKKPLILVLIGGGPVDVSFAKEDPFVASILWIGYPGEVGGQALAEALFGDLNPGHLIDHYY
;
A
#
# COMPACT_ATOMS: atom_id res chain seq x y z
N MET A 1 4.86 8.13 -33.09
CA MET A 1 5.62 7.70 -31.90
C MET A 1 6.93 8.45 -31.96
N ASP A 2 7.14 9.40 -31.06
CA ASP A 2 8.28 10.32 -31.13
C ASP A 2 9.49 9.77 -30.35
N ILE A 3 9.23 8.96 -29.32
CA ILE A 3 10.24 8.31 -28.49
C ILE A 3 9.86 6.85 -28.32
N ASN A 4 10.86 5.97 -28.29
CA ASN A 4 10.71 4.57 -27.93
C ASN A 4 11.49 4.31 -26.64
N CYS A 5 10.78 3.93 -25.57
CA CYS A 5 11.42 3.36 -24.39
C CYS A 5 11.88 1.94 -24.73
N GLY A 6 13.14 1.82 -25.17
CA GLY A 6 13.72 0.58 -25.65
C GLY A 6 14.70 0.80 -26.80
N MET A 7 15.05 -0.30 -27.47
CA MET A 7 16.11 -0.31 -28.48
C MET A 7 15.58 -0.47 -29.92
N TYR A 8 14.26 -0.52 -30.12
CA TYR A 8 13.68 -0.86 -31.41
C TYR A 8 14.00 0.21 -32.45
N LEU A 9 13.67 1.47 -32.15
CA LEU A 9 14.00 2.58 -33.07
C LEU A 9 15.52 2.70 -33.27
N LEU A 10 16.31 2.56 -32.21
CA LEU A 10 17.77 2.61 -32.32
C LEU A 10 18.33 1.56 -33.30
N ARG A 11 17.76 0.35 -33.31
CA ARG A 11 18.25 -0.76 -34.14
C ARG A 11 17.71 -0.74 -35.57
N PHE A 12 16.49 -0.26 -35.78
CA PHE A 12 15.77 -0.50 -37.04
C PHE A 12 15.51 0.77 -37.86
N THR A 13 15.55 1.96 -37.26
CA THR A 13 15.20 3.21 -37.96
C THR A 13 16.05 3.44 -39.21
N GLU A 14 17.37 3.26 -39.15
CA GLU A 14 18.24 3.47 -40.32
C GLU A 14 17.85 2.56 -41.50
N SER A 15 17.59 1.27 -41.23
CA SER A 15 17.16 0.32 -42.28
C SER A 15 15.76 0.62 -42.81
N ALA A 16 14.86 1.14 -41.96
CA ALA A 16 13.54 1.59 -42.38
C ALA A 16 13.62 2.81 -43.31
N VAL A 17 14.53 3.76 -43.03
CA VAL A 17 14.83 4.90 -43.90
C VAL A 17 15.42 4.44 -45.23
N LYS A 18 16.46 3.60 -45.20
CA LYS A 18 17.09 3.04 -46.41
C LYS A 18 16.14 2.26 -47.30
N SER A 19 15.09 1.66 -46.73
CA SER A 19 14.05 0.92 -47.45
C SER A 19 12.82 1.77 -47.82
N GLY A 20 12.84 3.08 -47.55
CA GLY A 20 11.74 4.00 -47.87
C GLY A 20 10.47 3.78 -47.05
N LYS A 21 10.54 3.02 -45.93
CA LYS A 21 9.40 2.76 -45.05
C LYS A 21 9.13 3.93 -44.10
N VAL A 22 10.14 4.75 -43.84
CA VAL A 22 10.10 5.95 -43.00
C VAL A 22 10.88 7.04 -43.73
N GLN A 23 10.40 8.27 -43.72
CA GLN A 23 11.12 9.40 -44.30
C GLN A 23 11.97 10.08 -43.21
N GLU A 24 13.09 10.71 -43.59
CA GLU A 24 13.88 11.49 -42.63
C GLU A 24 13.05 12.61 -41.98
N GLU A 25 12.13 13.22 -42.71
CA GLU A 25 11.19 14.23 -42.20
C GLU A 25 10.31 13.71 -41.04
N ASP A 26 9.99 12.42 -41.02
CA ASP A 26 9.26 11.81 -39.90
C ASP A 26 10.10 11.78 -38.62
N ILE A 27 11.41 11.57 -38.76
CA ILE A 27 12.39 11.58 -37.67
C ILE A 27 12.63 13.01 -37.20
N ASP A 28 12.80 13.95 -38.13
CA ASP A 28 12.97 15.37 -37.82
C ASP A 28 11.78 15.91 -37.04
N ARG A 29 10.55 15.53 -37.42
CA ARG A 29 9.33 15.88 -36.67
C ARG A 29 9.36 15.33 -35.24
N ALA A 30 9.78 14.07 -35.05
CA ALA A 30 9.88 13.47 -33.73
C ALA A 30 10.93 14.18 -32.84
N LEU A 31 12.09 14.50 -33.42
CA LEU A 31 13.14 15.25 -32.72
C LEU A 31 12.70 16.67 -32.40
N LEU A 32 12.03 17.35 -33.33
CA LEU A 32 11.47 18.68 -33.10
C LEU A 32 10.50 18.67 -31.91
N ASN A 33 9.60 17.68 -31.83
CA ASN A 33 8.67 17.55 -30.71
C ASN A 33 9.40 17.32 -29.38
N LEU A 34 10.38 16.41 -29.35
CA LEU A 34 11.20 16.11 -28.16
C LEU A 34 11.95 17.35 -27.67
N PHE A 35 12.70 18.01 -28.55
CA PHE A 35 13.51 19.16 -28.17
C PHE A 35 12.66 20.39 -27.86
N SER A 36 11.48 20.55 -28.49
CA SER A 36 10.55 21.62 -28.15
C SER A 36 10.11 21.56 -26.67
N VAL A 37 9.89 20.35 -26.14
CA VAL A 37 9.57 20.18 -24.71
C VAL A 37 10.79 20.51 -23.83
N GLN A 38 11.98 20.03 -24.19
CA GLN A 38 13.21 20.32 -23.44
C GLN A 38 13.57 21.82 -23.42
N LEU A 39 13.37 22.51 -24.55
CA LEU A 39 13.52 23.96 -24.64
C LEU A 39 12.53 24.70 -23.74
N ARG A 40 11.25 24.29 -23.71
CA ARG A 40 10.24 24.86 -22.81
C ARG A 40 10.54 24.63 -21.33
N LEU A 41 11.25 23.55 -21.00
CA LEU A 41 11.72 23.25 -19.65
C LEU A 41 13.01 23.99 -19.29
N GLY A 42 13.60 24.74 -20.23
CA GLY A 42 14.83 25.51 -20.01
C GLY A 42 16.10 24.66 -19.99
N VAL A 43 16.08 23.40 -20.47
CA VAL A 43 17.25 22.50 -20.46
C VAL A 43 18.47 23.11 -21.18
N PHE A 44 18.25 24.03 -22.11
CA PHE A 44 19.30 24.69 -22.87
C PHE A 44 19.59 26.14 -22.44
N ASP A 45 18.95 26.63 -21.36
CA ASP A 45 19.02 28.04 -20.93
C ASP A 45 20.23 28.33 -20.01
N GLY A 46 21.33 27.59 -20.17
CA GLY A 46 22.58 27.79 -19.43
C GLY A 46 22.53 27.29 -17.98
N ASP A 47 22.86 28.16 -17.02
CA ASP A 47 22.99 27.80 -15.61
C ASP A 47 21.63 27.41 -14.98
N HIS A 48 21.44 26.10 -14.80
CA HIS A 48 20.20 25.52 -14.27
C HIS A 48 19.78 26.07 -12.90
N ALA A 49 20.72 26.48 -12.05
CA ALA A 49 20.41 27.04 -10.74
C ALA A 49 19.61 28.35 -10.83
N LYS A 50 19.68 29.05 -11.97
CA LYS A 50 18.96 30.30 -12.23
C LYS A 50 17.58 30.08 -12.86
N HIS A 51 17.22 28.84 -13.18
CA HIS A 51 15.95 28.51 -13.82
C HIS A 51 14.82 28.43 -12.79
N ARG A 52 13.57 28.40 -13.26
CA ARG A 52 12.36 28.38 -12.43
C ARG A 52 12.40 27.34 -11.30
N PHE A 53 12.96 26.17 -11.56
CA PHE A 53 13.03 25.05 -10.62
C PHE A 53 14.44 24.79 -10.08
N GLY A 54 15.43 25.60 -10.45
CA GLY A 54 16.84 25.38 -10.13
C GLY A 54 17.21 25.52 -8.65
N HIS A 55 16.31 26.09 -7.86
CA HIS A 55 16.47 26.25 -6.42
C HIS A 55 16.07 25.00 -5.62
N LEU A 56 15.32 24.07 -6.24
CA LEU A 56 14.88 22.84 -5.59
C LEU A 56 16.05 21.87 -5.45
N GLY A 57 16.19 21.27 -4.27
CA GLY A 57 17.25 20.31 -3.97
C GLY A 57 16.86 19.32 -2.87
N PRO A 58 17.83 18.60 -2.31
CA PRO A 58 17.58 17.56 -1.30
C PRO A 58 16.83 18.06 -0.04
N SER A 59 16.97 19.33 0.32
CA SER A 59 16.25 19.94 1.45
C SER A 59 14.75 20.11 1.21
N ASP A 60 14.32 20.11 -0.05
CA ASP A 60 12.91 20.21 -0.45
C ASP A 60 12.26 18.83 -0.60
N ILE A 61 13.01 17.75 -0.39
CA ILE A 61 12.51 16.37 -0.38
C ILE A 61 12.19 16.00 1.07
N CYS A 62 11.16 15.18 1.28
CA CYS A 62 10.78 14.68 2.61
C CYS A 62 10.41 15.78 3.64
N THR A 63 9.95 16.94 3.18
CA THR A 63 9.51 18.00 4.11
C THR A 63 8.28 17.56 4.91
N GLN A 64 8.03 18.26 6.01
CA GLN A 64 6.86 18.00 6.85
C GLN A 64 5.57 18.17 6.04
N GLU A 65 5.49 19.18 5.18
CA GLU A 65 4.34 19.44 4.32
C GLU A 65 4.08 18.29 3.33
N HIS A 66 5.13 17.69 2.77
CA HIS A 66 5.00 16.52 1.89
C HIS A 66 4.48 15.29 2.64
N ARG A 67 4.96 15.06 3.87
CA ARG A 67 4.46 13.97 4.72
C ARG A 67 3.02 14.20 5.16
N GLU A 68 2.64 15.43 5.49
CA GLU A 68 1.26 15.78 5.84
C GLU A 68 0.32 15.57 4.67
N LEU A 69 0.73 15.95 3.45
CA LEU A 69 -0.04 15.67 2.24
C LEU A 69 -0.17 14.16 1.97
N ALA A 70 0.90 13.40 2.15
CA ALA A 70 0.85 11.94 2.03
C ALA A 70 -0.11 11.33 3.07
N LEU A 71 -0.05 11.82 4.32
CA LEU A 71 -0.92 11.37 5.40
C LEU A 71 -2.38 11.70 5.10
N GLU A 72 -2.67 12.88 4.59
CA GLU A 72 -4.01 13.27 4.18
C GLU A 72 -4.55 12.38 3.04
N ALA A 73 -3.70 12.02 2.07
CA ALA A 73 -4.09 11.10 1.01
C ALA A 73 -4.46 9.72 1.56
N VAL A 74 -3.67 9.17 2.50
CA VAL A 74 -3.99 7.87 3.12
C VAL A 74 -5.25 7.97 3.98
N ARG A 75 -5.40 9.03 4.77
CA ARG A 75 -6.59 9.30 5.58
C ARG A 75 -7.86 9.28 4.72
N GLN A 76 -7.86 9.97 3.60
CA GLN A 76 -9.01 9.99 2.69
C GLN A 76 -9.19 8.66 1.94
N GLY A 77 -8.13 7.89 1.72
CA GLY A 77 -8.15 6.63 0.99
C GLY A 77 -8.57 5.39 1.80
N ILE A 78 -8.65 5.47 3.14
CA ILE A 78 -9.10 4.34 3.97
C ILE A 78 -10.60 4.10 3.75
N VAL A 79 -10.93 2.85 3.44
CA VAL A 79 -12.32 2.39 3.24
C VAL A 79 -12.73 1.46 4.38
N LEU A 80 -13.83 1.79 5.06
CA LEU A 80 -14.47 0.95 6.07
C LEU A 80 -15.52 0.06 5.41
N LEU A 81 -15.24 -1.25 5.30
CA LEU A 81 -16.07 -2.24 4.60
C LEU A 81 -17.11 -2.90 5.50
N LYS A 82 -16.79 -3.06 6.79
CA LYS A 82 -17.67 -3.63 7.83
C LYS A 82 -17.38 -2.93 9.14
N ASN A 83 -18.44 -2.61 9.89
CA ASN A 83 -18.35 -2.13 11.26
C ASN A 83 -19.59 -2.61 12.04
N GLU A 84 -19.46 -3.74 12.73
CA GLU A 84 -20.54 -4.31 13.54
C GLU A 84 -20.71 -3.54 14.83
N GLU A 85 -21.96 -3.30 15.23
CA GLU A 85 -22.33 -2.68 16.51
C GLU A 85 -21.57 -1.36 16.83
N ASP A 86 -21.22 -0.58 15.80
CA ASP A 86 -20.40 0.63 15.92
C ASP A 86 -19.07 0.38 16.69
N PHE A 87 -18.45 -0.79 16.48
CA PHE A 87 -17.24 -1.22 17.18
C PHE A 87 -16.07 -0.22 17.02
N LEU A 88 -15.89 0.32 15.81
CA LEU A 88 -15.00 1.44 15.57
C LEU A 88 -15.75 2.79 15.63
N PRO A 89 -15.12 3.85 16.16
CA PRO A 89 -13.74 3.90 16.65
C PRO A 89 -13.54 3.32 18.05
N LEU A 90 -12.36 2.74 18.28
CA LEU A 90 -11.92 2.24 19.57
C LEU A 90 -11.70 3.40 20.55
N ARG A 91 -12.13 3.19 21.79
CA ARG A 91 -11.91 4.15 22.87
C ARG A 91 -10.58 3.86 23.55
N LYS A 92 -9.63 4.81 23.45
CA LYS A 92 -8.26 4.69 24.00
C LYS A 92 -8.20 4.19 25.46
N HIS A 93 -9.20 4.52 26.28
CA HIS A 93 -9.26 4.13 27.70
C HIS A 93 -9.84 2.73 27.96
N GLU A 94 -10.52 2.14 26.97
CA GLU A 94 -11.18 0.83 27.09
C GLU A 94 -10.30 -0.30 26.53
N VAL A 95 -9.28 0.04 25.74
CA VAL A 95 -8.36 -0.93 25.13
C VAL A 95 -7.03 -0.96 25.90
N SER A 96 -6.81 -2.03 26.67
CA SER A 96 -5.57 -2.17 27.46
C SER A 96 -4.48 -2.94 26.73
N SER A 97 -4.84 -3.75 25.73
CA SER A 97 -3.91 -4.58 24.96
C SER A 97 -4.42 -4.88 23.55
N VAL A 98 -3.50 -4.88 22.58
CA VAL A 98 -3.76 -5.21 21.19
C VAL A 98 -2.78 -6.29 20.72
N ALA A 99 -3.28 -7.30 20.02
CA ALA A 99 -2.45 -8.21 19.24
C ALA A 99 -2.54 -7.82 17.77
N ILE A 100 -1.42 -7.38 17.16
CA ILE A 100 -1.36 -7.17 15.72
C ILE A 100 -0.69 -8.37 15.04
N ILE A 101 -1.39 -8.98 14.09
CA ILE A 101 -0.99 -10.23 13.46
C ILE A 101 -0.93 -10.02 11.95
N GLY A 102 0.09 -10.57 11.29
CA GLY A 102 0.16 -10.60 9.83
C GLY A 102 1.54 -10.25 9.28
N PRO A 103 1.87 -10.73 8.06
CA PRO A 103 3.22 -10.60 7.51
C PRO A 103 3.62 -9.15 7.21
N ALA A 104 2.64 -8.25 7.03
CA ALA A 104 2.87 -6.83 6.75
C ALA A 104 2.67 -5.91 7.97
N ALA A 105 2.48 -6.46 9.18
CA ALA A 105 2.19 -5.66 10.37
C ALA A 105 3.42 -4.91 10.91
N SER A 106 4.61 -5.50 10.83
CA SER A 106 5.85 -4.94 11.41
C SER A 106 6.86 -4.42 10.39
N SER A 107 6.58 -4.58 9.09
CA SER A 107 7.45 -4.11 8.00
C SER A 107 6.69 -3.17 7.08
N THR A 108 7.34 -2.07 6.68
CA THR A 108 6.82 -1.05 5.77
C THR A 108 7.18 -1.31 4.31
N SER A 109 8.01 -2.34 4.05
CA SER A 109 8.57 -2.63 2.73
C SER A 109 7.52 -2.88 1.64
N VAL A 110 6.30 -3.25 2.03
CA VAL A 110 5.20 -3.56 1.10
C VAL A 110 4.16 -2.44 1.01
N TYR A 111 4.30 -1.34 1.75
CA TYR A 111 3.25 -0.30 1.79
C TYR A 111 3.26 0.60 0.55
N GLY A 112 4.35 0.63 -0.22
CA GLY A 112 4.46 1.48 -1.40
C GLY A 112 3.72 0.95 -2.63
N GLY A 113 3.52 -0.36 -2.74
CA GLY A 113 3.14 -0.97 -4.02
C GLY A 113 4.29 -0.87 -5.02
N ASP A 114 3.95 -0.75 -6.31
CA ASP A 114 4.91 -0.71 -7.41
C ASP A 114 5.40 0.72 -7.70
N TYR A 115 6.49 0.86 -8.45
CA TYR A 115 7.04 2.15 -8.90
C TYR A 115 7.37 3.16 -7.78
N THR A 116 7.75 2.68 -6.60
CA THR A 116 8.09 3.54 -5.45
C THR A 116 9.59 3.73 -5.20
N GLY A 117 9.96 4.90 -4.69
CA GLY A 117 11.29 5.17 -4.15
C GLY A 117 11.44 4.76 -2.68
N PHE A 118 12.60 5.09 -2.08
CA PHE A 118 12.82 4.84 -0.66
C PHE A 118 12.02 5.84 0.20
N PRO A 119 11.19 5.38 1.15
CA PRO A 119 10.44 6.26 2.02
C PRO A 119 11.37 7.01 2.99
N CYS A 120 10.98 8.23 3.36
CA CYS A 120 11.80 9.11 4.18
C CYS A 120 11.87 8.66 5.64
N ASN A 121 10.71 8.40 6.25
CA ASN A 121 10.61 7.96 7.64
C ASN A 121 9.36 7.08 7.82
N PRO A 122 9.39 5.84 7.29
CA PRO A 122 8.20 5.01 7.24
C PRO A 122 7.80 4.53 8.63
N THR A 123 6.49 4.48 8.89
CA THR A 123 5.90 3.99 10.15
C THR A 123 5.11 2.71 9.87
N SER A 124 5.50 1.61 10.52
CA SER A 124 4.79 0.32 10.44
C SER A 124 3.44 0.37 11.16
N PHE A 125 2.51 -0.53 10.82
CA PHE A 125 1.25 -0.67 11.58
C PHE A 125 1.51 -0.97 13.06
N LEU A 126 2.51 -1.80 13.36
CA LEU A 126 2.94 -2.09 14.73
C LEU A 126 3.38 -0.83 15.48
N GLU A 127 4.21 0.02 14.87
CA GLU A 127 4.66 1.28 15.50
C GLU A 127 3.50 2.26 15.67
N GLY A 128 2.64 2.38 14.67
CA GLY A 128 1.43 3.19 14.71
C GLY A 128 0.54 2.81 15.89
N LEU A 129 0.18 1.53 16.02
CA LEU A 129 -0.65 1.05 17.13
C LEU A 129 0.03 1.16 18.48
N ARG A 130 1.35 0.92 18.58
CA ARG A 130 2.11 1.09 19.83
C ARG A 130 2.07 2.52 20.37
N SER A 131 1.92 3.52 19.50
CA SER A 131 1.77 4.91 19.94
C SER A 131 0.45 5.19 20.64
N TYR A 132 -0.58 4.37 20.41
CA TYR A 132 -1.89 4.45 21.05
C TYR A 132 -2.04 3.48 22.23
N VAL A 133 -1.58 2.25 22.05
CA VAL A 133 -1.66 1.17 23.05
C VAL A 133 -0.26 0.59 23.27
N PRO A 134 0.46 1.01 24.33
CA PRO A 134 1.83 0.56 24.59
C PRO A 134 1.96 -0.97 24.71
N ARG A 135 0.91 -1.65 25.20
CA ARG A 135 0.83 -3.12 25.25
C ARG A 135 0.30 -3.69 23.93
N THR A 136 1.03 -3.44 22.84
CA THR A 136 0.78 -4.05 21.53
C THR A 136 1.79 -5.16 21.26
N THR A 137 1.31 -6.40 21.18
CA THR A 137 2.08 -7.60 20.83
C THR A 137 1.98 -7.87 19.33
N PHE A 138 3.01 -8.49 18.76
CA PHE A 138 3.08 -8.80 17.33
C PHE A 138 3.41 -10.26 17.12
N ALA A 139 2.75 -10.87 16.14
CA ALA A 139 3.14 -12.15 15.56
C ALA A 139 2.95 -12.08 14.04
N ALA A 140 3.85 -12.68 13.27
CA ALA A 140 3.70 -12.70 11.81
C ALA A 140 2.50 -13.59 11.40
N GLY A 141 2.31 -14.72 12.08
CA GLY A 141 1.33 -15.74 11.69
C GLY A 141 1.76 -16.44 10.41
N CYS A 142 1.51 -15.78 9.27
CA CYS A 142 2.14 -16.10 8.00
C CYS A 142 3.55 -15.49 7.95
N MET A 143 4.54 -16.22 7.40
CA MET A 143 5.91 -15.71 7.29
C MET A 143 6.07 -14.66 6.18
N ASP A 144 5.21 -14.71 5.17
CA ASP A 144 5.19 -13.84 4.00
C ASP A 144 3.74 -13.70 3.48
N MET A 145 3.56 -12.91 2.42
CA MET A 145 2.24 -12.68 1.82
C MET A 145 1.64 -13.95 1.18
N PRO A 146 2.41 -14.79 0.44
CA PRO A 146 1.90 -16.05 -0.08
C PRO A 146 1.36 -16.98 1.01
N CYS A 147 1.97 -17.00 2.20
CA CYS A 147 1.50 -17.75 3.36
C CYS A 147 1.30 -19.26 3.08
N GLU A 148 2.36 -19.92 2.61
CA GLU A 148 2.31 -21.35 2.24
C GLU A 148 2.30 -22.31 3.45
N THR A 149 2.78 -21.85 4.61
CA THR A 149 2.95 -22.70 5.82
C THR A 149 2.17 -22.17 7.02
N THR A 150 1.96 -23.03 8.01
CA THR A 150 1.25 -22.69 9.26
C THR A 150 2.18 -22.51 10.46
N VAL A 151 3.49 -22.36 10.24
CA VAL A 151 4.51 -22.40 11.31
C VAL A 151 4.28 -21.34 12.38
N GLY A 152 3.83 -20.13 12.01
CA GLY A 152 3.56 -19.05 12.96
C GLY A 152 2.14 -19.01 13.52
N PHE A 153 1.28 -19.97 13.19
CA PHE A 153 -0.14 -19.91 13.57
C PHE A 153 -0.33 -20.03 15.08
N GLU A 154 0.42 -20.92 15.73
CA GLU A 154 0.30 -21.16 17.18
C GLU A 154 0.63 -19.88 17.97
N GLU A 155 1.75 -19.23 17.65
CA GLU A 155 2.14 -17.96 18.25
C GLU A 155 1.08 -16.86 18.04
N ALA A 156 0.58 -16.74 16.81
CA ALA A 156 -0.47 -15.76 16.47
C ALA A 156 -1.76 -16.01 17.26
N ILE A 157 -2.17 -17.27 17.40
CA ILE A 157 -3.36 -17.66 18.17
C ILE A 157 -3.16 -17.36 19.66
N ASP A 158 -1.98 -17.59 20.22
CA ASP A 158 -1.72 -17.36 21.63
C ASP A 158 -1.72 -15.87 21.98
N ILE A 159 -1.06 -15.02 21.21
CA ILE A 159 -1.13 -13.57 21.44
C ILE A 159 -2.55 -13.03 21.23
N ALA A 160 -3.32 -13.63 20.32
CA ALA A 160 -4.71 -13.24 20.07
C ALA A 160 -5.63 -13.57 21.25
N LYS A 161 -5.38 -14.63 22.02
CA LYS A 161 -6.16 -14.97 23.24
C LYS A 161 -5.89 -13.98 24.37
N ASP A 162 -4.66 -13.51 24.47
CA ASP A 162 -4.18 -12.67 25.58
C ASP A 162 -4.49 -11.18 25.43
N ALA A 163 -4.86 -10.74 24.22
CA ALA A 163 -5.21 -9.36 23.93
C ALA A 163 -6.71 -9.05 24.16
N ASP A 164 -7.04 -7.76 24.27
CA ASP A 164 -8.44 -7.30 24.29
C ASP A 164 -9.01 -7.25 22.87
N ILE A 165 -8.18 -6.87 21.90
CA ILE A 165 -8.53 -6.71 20.49
C ILE A 165 -7.44 -7.32 19.62
N VAL A 166 -7.87 -7.94 18.51
CA VAL A 166 -6.97 -8.46 17.48
C VAL A 166 -7.03 -7.56 16.24
N VAL A 167 -5.89 -7.10 15.76
CA VAL A 167 -5.75 -6.43 14.46
C VAL A 167 -5.05 -7.39 13.51
N MET A 168 -5.78 -7.95 12.55
CA MET A 168 -5.23 -8.87 11.56
C MET A 168 -4.94 -8.13 10.26
N VAL A 169 -3.67 -8.09 9.86
CA VAL A 169 -3.20 -7.52 8.61
C VAL A 169 -3.06 -8.63 7.58
N ALA A 170 -3.88 -8.59 6.54
CA ALA A 170 -3.93 -9.55 5.45
C ALA A 170 -4.01 -8.81 4.11
N GLY A 171 -3.86 -9.53 3.00
CA GLY A 171 -4.03 -8.94 1.67
C GLY A 171 -3.02 -9.41 0.65
N LEU A 172 -2.53 -8.45 -0.14
CA LEU A 172 -1.65 -8.67 -1.28
C LEU A 172 -0.40 -7.78 -1.18
N ASN A 173 0.60 -8.14 -1.98
CA ASN A 173 1.76 -7.31 -2.29
C ASN A 173 2.22 -7.64 -3.71
N LEU A 174 3.40 -7.13 -4.09
CA LEU A 174 3.98 -7.36 -5.42
C LEU A 174 4.39 -8.80 -5.73
N THR A 175 4.31 -9.75 -4.78
CA THR A 175 4.45 -11.19 -5.11
C THR A 175 3.20 -11.74 -5.77
N GLU A 176 2.06 -11.07 -5.60
CA GLU A 176 0.77 -11.49 -6.11
C GLU A 176 0.30 -10.65 -7.29
N GLU A 177 0.59 -9.34 -7.27
CA GLU A 177 0.10 -8.37 -8.26
C GLU A 177 1.18 -7.34 -8.61
N THR A 178 1.68 -7.39 -9.84
CA THR A 178 2.67 -6.42 -10.35
C THR A 178 2.60 -6.37 -11.88
N GLU A 179 3.32 -5.44 -12.51
CA GLU A 179 3.49 -5.45 -13.97
C GLU A 179 3.97 -6.82 -14.47
N ASP A 180 3.36 -7.31 -15.54
CA ASP A 180 3.57 -8.65 -16.11
C ASP A 180 3.19 -9.84 -15.18
N LEU A 181 2.51 -9.59 -14.06
CA LEU A 181 2.01 -10.62 -13.14
C LEU A 181 0.54 -10.38 -12.77
N ASP A 182 -0.36 -10.97 -13.56
CA ASP A 182 -1.78 -11.02 -13.24
C ASP A 182 -2.08 -12.09 -12.17
N ARG A 183 -2.99 -11.77 -11.26
CA ARG A 183 -3.55 -12.77 -10.34
C ARG A 183 -4.48 -13.73 -11.07
N HIS A 184 -4.48 -14.99 -10.62
CA HIS A 184 -5.41 -16.02 -11.10
C HIS A 184 -6.62 -16.24 -10.17
N SER A 185 -6.65 -15.56 -9.04
CA SER A 185 -7.70 -15.70 -8.01
C SER A 185 -7.94 -14.36 -7.33
N LEU A 186 -9.19 -14.15 -6.88
CA LEU A 186 -9.57 -13.02 -6.03
C LEU A 186 -9.55 -13.40 -4.53
N LEU A 187 -9.17 -14.63 -4.18
CA LEU A 187 -9.03 -15.01 -2.77
C LEU A 187 -7.76 -14.40 -2.15
N LEU A 188 -7.71 -14.35 -0.82
CA LEU A 188 -6.45 -14.10 -0.13
C LEU A 188 -5.44 -15.22 -0.44
N PRO A 189 -4.14 -14.89 -0.62
CA PRO A 189 -3.10 -15.87 -0.92
C PRO A 189 -2.94 -16.92 0.18
N GLY A 190 -2.61 -18.13 -0.26
CA GLY A 190 -2.30 -19.30 0.56
C GLY A 190 -3.23 -19.46 1.77
N LYS A 191 -2.63 -19.47 2.96
CA LYS A 191 -3.31 -19.83 4.21
C LYS A 191 -3.75 -18.63 5.06
N GLN A 192 -3.77 -17.41 4.51
CA GLN A 192 -4.21 -16.24 5.27
C GLN A 192 -5.66 -16.38 5.79
N MET A 193 -6.58 -16.93 4.97
CA MET A 193 -7.95 -17.21 5.42
C MET A 193 -8.00 -18.26 6.53
N ASP A 194 -7.14 -19.28 6.47
CA ASP A 194 -7.07 -20.34 7.48
C ASP A 194 -6.56 -19.78 8.82
N LEU A 195 -5.59 -18.86 8.78
CA LEU A 195 -5.11 -18.15 9.98
C LEU A 195 -6.24 -17.34 10.63
N ILE A 196 -6.95 -16.54 9.84
CA ILE A 196 -8.08 -15.73 10.33
C ILE A 196 -9.12 -16.62 11.00
N ARG A 197 -9.57 -17.70 10.32
CA ARG A 197 -10.53 -18.65 10.87
C ARG A 197 -10.03 -19.35 12.12
N SER A 198 -8.74 -19.70 12.17
CA SER A 198 -8.14 -20.33 13.35
C SER A 198 -8.19 -19.40 14.56
N ILE A 199 -7.88 -18.11 14.37
CA ILE A 199 -7.94 -17.10 15.42
C ILE A 199 -9.39 -16.88 15.89
N THR A 200 -10.35 -16.64 14.98
CA THR A 200 -11.77 -16.39 15.34
C THR A 200 -12.43 -17.61 15.98
N SER A 201 -11.98 -18.82 15.64
CA SER A 201 -12.48 -20.04 16.26
C SER A 201 -12.09 -20.17 17.74
N VAL A 202 -10.95 -19.61 18.17
CA VAL A 202 -10.38 -19.83 19.51
C VAL A 202 -10.40 -18.59 20.42
N SER A 203 -9.93 -17.43 19.94
CA SER A 203 -9.72 -16.24 20.79
C SER A 203 -11.03 -15.62 21.27
N LYS A 204 -12.09 -15.65 20.45
CA LYS A 204 -13.41 -15.02 20.70
C LYS A 204 -13.34 -13.52 21.03
N LYS A 205 -12.16 -12.89 20.91
CA LYS A 205 -11.96 -11.44 20.95
C LYS A 205 -12.41 -10.81 19.64
N PRO A 206 -12.88 -9.55 19.66
CA PRO A 206 -13.20 -8.84 18.43
C PRO A 206 -11.93 -8.67 17.59
N LEU A 207 -12.05 -9.05 16.31
CA LEU A 207 -11.01 -8.94 15.31
C LEU A 207 -11.34 -7.82 14.33
N ILE A 208 -10.34 -6.98 14.07
CA ILE A 208 -10.34 -5.97 13.01
C ILE A 208 -9.47 -6.52 11.87
N LEU A 209 -10.07 -6.76 10.71
CA LEU A 209 -9.34 -7.18 9.52
C LEU A 209 -8.91 -5.95 8.72
N VAL A 210 -7.61 -5.77 8.55
CA VAL A 210 -7.00 -4.70 7.77
C VAL A 210 -6.43 -5.30 6.49
N LEU A 211 -6.95 -4.86 5.35
CA LEU A 211 -6.59 -5.36 4.03
C LEU A 211 -5.66 -4.37 3.32
N ILE A 212 -4.49 -4.87 2.94
CA ILE A 212 -3.54 -4.16 2.07
C ILE A 212 -3.54 -4.76 0.66
N GLY A 213 -3.06 -3.99 -0.31
CA GLY A 213 -3.03 -4.39 -1.72
C GLY A 213 -3.92 -3.53 -2.60
N GLY A 214 -3.60 -3.46 -3.88
CA GLY A 214 -4.35 -2.69 -4.87
C GLY A 214 -5.57 -3.45 -5.36
N GLY A 215 -5.40 -4.72 -5.76
CA GLY A 215 -6.48 -5.54 -6.30
C GLY A 215 -7.49 -5.97 -5.24
N PRO A 216 -8.78 -6.14 -5.62
CA PRO A 216 -9.80 -6.58 -4.68
C PRO A 216 -9.56 -8.02 -4.22
N VAL A 217 -9.96 -8.32 -2.98
CA VAL A 217 -9.96 -9.68 -2.43
C VAL A 217 -11.36 -10.05 -1.92
N ASP A 218 -11.74 -11.31 -2.07
CA ASP A 218 -13.00 -11.83 -1.56
C ASP A 218 -12.94 -11.95 -0.03
N VAL A 219 -13.73 -11.11 0.63
CA VAL A 219 -13.84 -11.02 2.08
C VAL A 219 -15.11 -11.67 2.63
N SER A 220 -15.87 -12.40 1.79
CA SER A 220 -17.15 -12.99 2.20
C SER A 220 -17.02 -13.88 3.43
N PHE A 221 -15.92 -14.64 3.53
CA PHE A 221 -15.64 -15.50 4.69
C PHE A 221 -15.49 -14.73 6.02
N ALA A 222 -14.98 -13.49 5.96
CA ALA A 222 -14.77 -12.64 7.13
C ALA A 222 -16.00 -11.75 7.39
N LYS A 223 -16.72 -11.37 6.34
CA LYS A 223 -17.96 -10.59 6.46
C LYS A 223 -19.01 -11.33 7.27
N GLU A 224 -19.13 -12.64 7.07
CA GLU A 224 -20.12 -13.48 7.77
C GLU A 224 -19.68 -13.96 9.16
N ASP A 225 -18.41 -13.81 9.52
CA ASP A 225 -17.89 -14.24 10.82
C ASP A 225 -18.26 -13.22 11.93
N PRO A 226 -18.96 -13.64 13.01
CA PRO A 226 -19.38 -12.72 14.07
C PRO A 226 -18.24 -12.20 14.94
N PHE A 227 -17.05 -12.80 14.89
CA PHE A 227 -15.88 -12.30 15.63
C PHE A 227 -15.04 -11.30 14.81
N VAL A 228 -15.29 -11.17 13.51
CA VAL A 228 -14.72 -10.11 12.69
C VAL A 228 -15.60 -8.87 12.84
N ALA A 229 -15.30 -8.04 13.81
CA ALA A 229 -16.09 -6.86 14.15
C ALA A 229 -16.00 -5.77 13.06
N SER A 230 -14.81 -5.59 12.48
CA SER A 230 -14.60 -4.57 11.44
C SER A 230 -13.68 -5.05 10.34
N ILE A 231 -13.88 -4.52 9.13
CA ILE A 231 -13.01 -4.77 7.97
C ILE A 231 -12.67 -3.42 7.35
N LEU A 232 -11.38 -3.15 7.16
CA LEU A 232 -10.87 -1.96 6.47
C LEU A 232 -10.05 -2.39 5.26
N TRP A 233 -10.12 -1.62 4.18
CA TRP A 233 -9.16 -1.66 3.09
C TRP A 233 -8.36 -0.36 3.08
N ILE A 234 -7.04 -0.48 3.09
CA ILE A 234 -6.10 0.66 3.18
C ILE A 234 -5.13 0.70 1.99
N GLY A 235 -5.33 -0.14 0.97
CA GLY A 235 -4.55 -0.14 -0.26
C GLY A 235 -3.05 -0.36 -0.03
N TYR A 236 -2.24 0.46 -0.70
CA TYR A 236 -0.80 0.63 -0.47
C TYR A 236 -0.57 1.99 0.21
N PRO A 237 -0.48 2.05 1.55
CA PRO A 237 -0.57 3.33 2.28
C PRO A 237 0.75 4.10 2.41
N GLY A 238 1.79 3.69 1.70
CA GLY A 238 3.09 4.37 1.71
C GLY A 238 3.70 4.52 3.10
N GLU A 239 4.52 5.56 3.28
CA GLU A 239 5.36 5.71 4.47
C GLU A 239 4.57 6.03 5.77
N VAL A 240 3.37 6.58 5.65
CA VAL A 240 2.55 7.07 6.77
C VAL A 240 1.41 6.12 7.14
N GLY A 241 1.32 4.97 6.50
CA GLY A 241 0.22 4.01 6.68
C GLY A 241 0.04 3.53 8.12
N GLY A 242 1.13 3.33 8.86
CA GLY A 242 1.09 2.99 10.27
C GLY A 242 0.34 4.01 11.12
N GLN A 243 0.66 5.29 10.92
CA GLN A 243 0.00 6.40 11.62
C GLN A 243 -1.47 6.49 11.23
N ALA A 244 -1.77 6.48 9.92
CA ALA A 244 -3.13 6.63 9.42
C ALA A 244 -4.06 5.50 9.89
N LEU A 245 -3.58 4.26 9.91
CA LEU A 245 -4.35 3.12 10.43
C LEU A 245 -4.71 3.35 11.91
N ALA A 246 -3.73 3.75 12.74
CA ALA A 246 -3.98 3.98 14.16
C ALA A 246 -4.98 5.13 14.38
N GLU A 247 -4.84 6.23 13.64
CA GLU A 247 -5.79 7.36 13.68
C GLU A 247 -7.21 6.93 13.30
N ALA A 248 -7.36 6.08 12.28
CA ALA A 248 -8.65 5.55 11.86
C ALA A 248 -9.27 4.62 12.91
N LEU A 249 -8.48 3.72 13.50
CA LEU A 249 -8.99 2.79 14.51
C LEU A 249 -9.41 3.50 15.80
N PHE A 250 -8.75 4.59 16.19
CA PHE A 250 -9.04 5.32 17.43
C PHE A 250 -9.85 6.61 17.26
N GLY A 251 -10.37 6.86 16.04
CA GLY A 251 -11.31 7.94 15.77
C GLY A 251 -10.70 9.34 15.71
N ASP A 252 -9.37 9.45 15.58
CA ASP A 252 -8.72 10.72 15.25
C ASP A 252 -8.97 11.09 13.77
N LEU A 253 -9.40 10.10 12.97
CA LEU A 253 -9.93 10.22 11.61
C LEU A 253 -11.27 9.49 11.52
N ASN A 254 -12.23 10.05 10.78
CA ASN A 254 -13.44 9.32 10.37
C ASN A 254 -13.25 8.77 8.93
N PRO A 255 -13.12 7.45 8.73
CA PRO A 255 -12.95 6.87 7.39
C PRO A 255 -14.21 7.09 6.55
N GLY A 256 -14.08 7.84 5.45
CA GLY A 256 -15.23 8.43 4.73
C GLY A 256 -15.49 7.95 3.31
N HIS A 257 -14.68 7.05 2.74
CA HIS A 257 -14.76 6.72 1.31
C HIS A 257 -15.45 5.39 0.99
N LEU A 258 -16.18 5.37 -0.14
CA LEU A 258 -16.73 4.20 -0.82
C LEU A 258 -15.70 3.65 -1.81
N ILE A 259 -15.71 2.34 -2.07
CA ILE A 259 -14.79 1.70 -3.04
C ILE A 259 -15.09 2.21 -4.46
N ASP A 260 -14.08 2.71 -5.18
CA ASP A 260 -14.20 3.17 -6.59
C ASP A 260 -14.38 2.04 -7.62
N HIS A 261 -14.36 0.78 -7.17
CA HIS A 261 -14.48 -0.43 -7.98
C HIS A 261 -15.53 -1.37 -7.41
N TYR A 262 -16.76 -1.27 -7.91
CA TYR A 262 -17.75 -2.34 -7.84
C TYR A 262 -17.60 -3.21 -9.09
N TYR A 263 -17.32 -4.50 -8.91
CA TYR A 263 -17.51 -5.53 -9.93
C TYR A 263 -18.41 -6.63 -9.38
#